data_AF-A0A956AQI6-F1
#
_entry.id   AF-A0A956AQI6-F1
#
_cell.length_a   1.000
_cell.length_b   1.000
_cell.length_c   1.000
_cell.angle_alpha   90.00
_cell.angle_beta   90.00
_cell.angle_gamma   90.00
#
_symmetry.space_group_name_H-M   'P 1'
#
loop_
_entity.id
_entity.type
_entity.pdbx_description
1 polymer ?
#
loop_
_entity_poly.entity_id
_entity_poly.type
_entity_poly.pdbx_seq_one_letter_code
_entity_poly.pdbx_strand_id
1 'polypeptide(L)'
;MTTLRRIDEGLARGEAALTATVLLAMIFVAATQALLRNCSDMGMVWASNALPSISWADQFLMKGTLWVAFLGASLATHDDKHIAIDILPRLATPKVRAAMRGLVGVTVGGICLQYGRVIMRTILNNASEVPLEYEVILDSGRAHICEAPASAFSAELTRPDIFCSVRGVLESMNVPVATPEAALELIVPTMFMLMAIRFFIKG
;
A
#
# COMPACT_ATOMS: atom_id res chain seq x y z
N MET A 1 29.16 -2.39 11.69
CA MET A 1 27.98 -1.56 12.06
C MET A 1 27.75 -0.35 11.13
N THR A 2 28.72 0.06 10.28
CA THR A 2 28.56 1.23 9.39
C THR A 2 27.77 0.93 8.11
N THR A 3 27.82 -0.29 7.59
CA THR A 3 27.12 -0.71 6.37
C THR A 3 25.61 -0.81 6.58
N LEU A 4 25.15 -1.48 7.64
CA LEU A 4 23.73 -1.56 8.02
C LEU A 4 23.10 -0.18 8.22
N ARG A 5 23.81 0.74 8.88
CA ARG A 5 23.30 2.09 9.10
C ARG A 5 23.18 2.91 7.82
N ARG A 6 24.12 2.76 6.88
CA ARG A 6 24.04 3.39 5.55
C ARG A 6 22.88 2.85 4.72
N ILE A 7 22.59 1.56 4.82
CA ILE A 7 21.45 0.93 4.13
C ILE A 7 20.15 1.45 4.71
N ASP A 8 20.01 1.53 6.04
CA ASP A 8 18.81 2.08 6.69
C ASP A 8 18.61 3.57 6.37
N GLU A 9 19.67 4.38 6.40
CA GLU A 9 19.62 5.80 6.00
C GLU A 9 19.25 5.96 4.52
N GLY A 10 19.76 5.09 3.64
CA GLY A 10 19.41 5.07 2.22
C GLY A 10 17.95 4.67 1.98
N LEU A 11 17.50 3.63 2.69
CA LEU A 11 16.12 3.16 2.63
C LEU A 11 15.14 4.21 3.14
N ALA A 12 15.45 4.89 4.25
CA ALA A 12 14.63 5.97 4.80
C ALA A 12 14.51 7.16 3.83
N ARG A 13 15.59 7.52 3.12
CA ARG A 13 15.53 8.54 2.06
C ARG A 13 14.68 8.09 0.88
N GLY A 14 14.78 6.81 0.50
CA GLY A 14 13.93 6.21 -0.53
C GLY A 14 12.46 6.24 -0.14
N GLU A 15 12.13 5.84 1.08
CA GLU A 15 10.77 5.91 1.65
C GLU A 15 10.23 7.35 1.65
N ALA A 16 11.04 8.32 2.10
CA ALA A 16 10.65 9.73 2.12
C ALA A 16 10.41 10.29 0.71
N ALA A 17 11.31 9.98 -0.24
CA ALA A 17 11.15 10.39 -1.64
C ALA A 17 9.90 9.77 -2.26
N LEU A 18 9.70 8.46 -2.08
CA LEU A 18 8.50 7.74 -2.54
C LEU A 18 7.22 8.35 -1.95
N THR A 19 7.21 8.61 -0.64
CA THR A 19 6.06 9.24 0.05
C THR A 19 5.75 10.61 -0.54
N ALA A 20 6.77 11.45 -0.74
CA ALA A 20 6.61 12.78 -1.32
C ALA A 20 6.10 12.71 -2.75
N THR A 21 6.62 11.81 -3.57
CA THR A 21 6.16 11.60 -4.96
C THR A 21 4.71 11.13 -5.00
N VAL A 22 4.33 10.14 -4.20
CA VAL A 22 2.95 9.64 -4.12
C VAL A 22 2.02 10.75 -3.65
N LEU A 23 2.39 11.50 -2.61
CA LEU A 23 1.59 12.61 -2.09
C LEU A 23 1.38 13.71 -3.14
N LEU A 24 2.44 14.10 -3.86
CA LEU A 24 2.33 15.09 -4.93
C LEU A 24 1.43 14.60 -6.07
N ALA A 25 1.54 13.32 -6.45
CA ALA A 25 0.67 12.71 -7.44
C ALA A 25 -0.81 12.71 -6.98
N MET A 26 -1.07 12.41 -5.71
CA MET A 26 -2.42 12.49 -5.13
C MET A 26 -2.98 13.91 -5.16
N ILE A 27 -2.18 14.90 -4.77
CA ILE A 27 -2.60 16.31 -4.80
C ILE A 27 -2.95 16.73 -6.23
N PHE A 28 -2.13 16.35 -7.20
CA PHE A 28 -2.38 16.65 -8.61
C PHE A 28 -3.69 16.02 -9.10
N VAL A 29 -3.86 14.70 -8.88
CA VAL A 29 -5.07 13.97 -9.30
C VAL A 29 -6.32 14.53 -8.61
N ALA A 30 -6.27 14.79 -7.30
CA ALA A 30 -7.38 15.37 -6.56
C ALA A 30 -7.74 16.77 -7.06
N ALA A 31 -6.74 17.61 -7.37
CA ALA A 31 -6.96 18.92 -7.94
C ALA A 31 -7.61 18.85 -9.32
N THR A 32 -7.14 17.96 -10.21
CA THR A 32 -7.76 17.71 -11.52
C THR A 32 -9.21 17.25 -11.37
N GLN A 33 -9.47 16.30 -10.47
CA GLN A 33 -10.81 15.78 -10.23
C GLN A 33 -11.75 16.87 -9.69
N ALA A 34 -11.29 17.68 -8.74
CA ALA A 34 -12.07 18.80 -8.19
C ALA A 34 -12.39 19.87 -9.26
N LEU A 35 -11.41 20.19 -10.13
CA LEU A 35 -11.61 21.12 -11.24
C LEU A 35 -12.65 20.58 -12.24
N LEU A 36 -12.53 19.32 -12.65
CA LEU A 36 -13.48 18.70 -13.59
C LEU A 36 -14.89 18.63 -13.02
N ARG A 37 -15.06 18.32 -11.72
CA ARG A 37 -16.37 18.32 -11.05
C ARG A 37 -16.98 19.72 -11.02
N ASN A 38 -16.22 20.74 -10.59
CA ASN A 38 -16.71 22.12 -10.56
C ASN A 38 -17.07 22.65 -11.96
N CYS A 39 -16.27 22.30 -12.96
CA CYS A 39 -16.53 22.64 -14.36
C CYS A 39 -17.80 21.96 -14.91
N SER A 40 -18.05 20.71 -14.52
CA SER A 40 -19.26 19.97 -14.85
C SER A 40 -20.49 20.61 -14.19
N ASP A 41 -20.38 21.02 -12.92
CA ASP A 41 -21.46 21.70 -12.18
C ASP A 41 -21.82 23.06 -12.79
N MET A 42 -20.86 23.75 -13.43
CA MET A 42 -21.06 24.97 -14.20
C MET A 42 -21.70 24.74 -15.59
N GLY A 43 -22.01 23.49 -15.96
CA GLY A 43 -22.67 23.15 -17.23
C GLY A 43 -21.73 23.01 -18.43
N MET A 44 -20.42 22.88 -18.23
CA MET A 44 -19.47 22.68 -19.34
C MET A 44 -19.50 21.23 -19.84
N VAL A 45 -20.07 21.04 -21.03
CA VAL A 45 -20.27 19.71 -21.66
C VAL A 45 -18.97 18.92 -21.81
N TRP A 46 -17.85 19.58 -22.16
CA TRP A 46 -16.55 18.91 -22.31
C TRP A 46 -16.06 18.30 -20.98
N ALA A 47 -16.32 18.97 -19.84
CA ALA A 47 -15.89 18.49 -18.53
C ALA A 47 -16.73 17.29 -18.08
N SER A 48 -18.03 17.31 -18.37
CA SER A 48 -18.93 16.17 -18.10
C SER A 48 -18.55 14.92 -18.89
N ASN A 49 -18.09 15.08 -20.14
CA ASN A 49 -17.61 13.97 -20.97
C ASN A 49 -16.22 13.48 -20.56
N ALA A 50 -15.39 14.33 -19.94
CA ALA A 50 -14.06 13.95 -19.47
C ALA A 50 -14.10 13.22 -18.10
N LEU A 51 -15.11 13.46 -17.27
CA LEU A 51 -15.20 12.90 -15.91
C LEU A 51 -15.14 11.35 -15.85
N PRO A 52 -15.79 10.60 -16.75
CA PRO A 52 -15.70 9.13 -16.76
C PRO A 52 -14.28 8.60 -17.02
N SER A 53 -13.46 9.35 -17.76
CA SER A 53 -12.08 8.94 -18.08
C SER A 53 -11.15 8.88 -16.87
N ILE A 54 -11.53 9.56 -15.76
CA ILE A 54 -10.74 9.63 -14.53
C ILE A 54 -11.40 8.89 -13.36
N SER A 55 -12.29 7.93 -13.63
CA SER A 55 -12.94 7.08 -12.61
C SER A 55 -11.97 6.33 -11.69
N TRP A 56 -10.75 6.06 -12.16
CA TRP A 56 -9.67 5.45 -11.37
C TRP A 56 -9.10 6.37 -10.28
N ALA A 57 -9.32 7.69 -10.37
CA ALA A 57 -8.77 8.65 -9.40
C ALA A 57 -9.24 8.38 -7.97
N ASP A 58 -10.51 8.03 -7.78
CA ASP A 58 -11.06 7.78 -6.45
C ASP A 58 -10.36 6.59 -5.76
N GLN A 59 -10.15 5.50 -6.49
CA GLN A 59 -9.42 4.33 -5.98
C GLN A 59 -7.94 4.65 -5.72
N PHE A 60 -7.29 5.37 -6.63
CA PHE A 60 -5.90 5.81 -6.46
C PHE A 60 -5.72 6.70 -5.23
N LEU A 61 -6.63 7.64 -4.99
CA LEU A 61 -6.58 8.50 -3.80
C LEU A 61 -6.78 7.70 -2.52
N MET A 62 -7.76 6.78 -2.48
CA MET A 62 -8.04 5.95 -1.30
C MET A 62 -6.84 5.06 -0.93
N LYS A 63 -6.28 4.34 -1.91
CA LYS A 63 -5.09 3.49 -1.69
C LYS A 63 -3.82 4.32 -1.50
N GLY A 64 -3.71 5.47 -2.15
CA GLY A 64 -2.61 6.42 -1.98
C GLY A 64 -2.52 6.94 -0.54
N THR A 65 -3.65 7.23 0.10
CA THR A 65 -3.68 7.61 1.52
C THR A 65 -3.14 6.49 2.41
N LEU A 66 -3.49 5.23 2.12
CA LEU A 66 -2.96 4.06 2.83
C LEU A 66 -1.44 3.98 2.70
N TRP A 67 -0.91 4.15 1.49
CA TRP A 67 0.52 4.15 1.22
C TRP A 67 1.26 5.26 1.98
N VAL A 68 0.77 6.50 1.89
CA VAL A 68 1.37 7.65 2.57
C VAL A 68 1.31 7.49 4.10
N ALA A 69 0.21 6.93 4.64
CA ALA A 69 0.09 6.67 6.07
C ALA A 69 1.14 5.66 6.56
N PHE A 70 1.31 4.53 5.87
CA PHE A 70 2.28 3.51 6.28
C PHE A 70 3.73 3.93 6.05
N LEU A 71 4.05 4.55 4.92
CA LEU A 71 5.39 5.07 4.68
C LEU A 71 5.73 6.21 5.66
N GLY A 72 4.79 7.09 5.96
CA GLY A 72 4.93 8.13 6.98
C GLY A 72 5.13 7.57 8.38
N ALA A 73 4.39 6.53 8.77
CA ALA A 73 4.56 5.84 10.05
C ALA A 73 5.93 5.15 10.16
N SER A 74 6.39 4.53 9.07
CA SER A 74 7.71 3.91 8.97
C SER A 74 8.83 4.95 9.13
N LEU A 75 8.72 6.11 8.49
CA LEU A 75 9.68 7.21 8.58
C LEU A 75 9.68 7.87 9.97
N ALA A 76 8.51 8.08 10.56
CA ALA A 76 8.39 8.54 11.95
C ALA A 76 9.06 7.57 12.93
N THR A 77 9.03 6.27 12.60
CA THR A 77 9.72 5.24 13.37
C THR A 77 11.22 5.20 13.19
N HIS A 78 11.70 5.57 12.00
CA HIS A 78 13.12 5.75 11.79
C HIS A 78 13.69 6.92 12.59
N ASP A 79 13.00 8.06 12.64
CA ASP A 79 13.51 9.28 13.27
C ASP A 79 13.30 9.36 14.80
N ASP A 80 12.74 8.31 15.43
CA ASP A 80 12.29 8.33 16.83
C ASP A 80 11.37 9.54 17.14
N LYS A 81 10.61 9.99 16.14
CA LYS A 81 9.68 11.13 16.20
C LYS A 81 8.26 10.68 16.54
N HIS A 82 8.09 9.49 17.08
CA HIS A 82 6.80 9.06 17.63
C HIS A 82 6.38 10.06 18.71
N ILE A 83 5.08 10.38 18.80
CA ILE A 83 4.54 11.19 19.89
C ILE A 83 4.65 10.35 21.17
N ALA A 84 5.84 10.27 21.74
CA ALA A 84 6.06 9.72 23.05
C ALA A 84 5.50 10.75 24.03
N ILE A 85 4.48 10.38 24.79
CA ILE A 85 4.05 11.13 25.96
C ILE A 85 5.17 10.95 26.99
N ASP A 86 6.24 11.71 26.81
CA ASP A 86 7.56 11.52 27.39
C ASP A 86 7.64 12.07 28.82
N ILE A 87 6.56 11.91 29.60
CA ILE A 87 6.53 12.32 31.00
C ILE A 87 7.35 11.34 31.85
N LEU A 88 7.15 10.03 31.73
CA LEU A 88 7.88 9.03 32.52
C LEU A 88 9.41 9.04 32.27
N PRO A 89 9.91 9.13 31.02
CA PRO A 89 11.35 9.15 30.75
C PRO A 89 12.08 10.39 31.27
N ARG A 90 11.36 11.50 31.51
CA ARG A 90 11.92 12.73 32.10
C ARG A 90 12.19 12.59 33.60
N LEU A 91 11.44 11.73 34.30
CA LEU A 91 11.63 11.43 35.73
C LEU A 91 12.57 10.23 35.99
N ALA A 92 12.88 9.43 34.97
CA ALA A 92 13.63 8.19 35.11
C ALA A 92 15.16 8.38 35.08
N THR A 93 15.87 7.54 35.83
CA THR A 93 17.34 7.44 35.76
C THR A 93 17.80 6.84 34.41
N PRO A 94 19.03 7.14 33.95
CA PRO A 94 19.49 6.76 32.60
C PRO A 94 19.40 5.25 32.30
N LYS A 95 19.59 4.39 33.31
CA LYS A 95 19.47 2.92 33.16
C LYS A 95 18.02 2.48 32.94
N VAL A 96 17.08 3.07 33.69
CA VAL A 96 15.65 2.79 33.58
C VAL A 96 15.11 3.29 32.23
N ARG A 97 15.59 4.44 31.76
CA ARG A 97 15.25 4.97 30.44
C ARG A 97 15.66 4.04 29.30
N ALA A 98 16.87 3.46 29.37
CA ALA A 98 17.32 2.49 28.39
C ALA A 98 16.47 1.19 28.43
N ALA A 99 16.19 0.67 29.64
CA ALA A 99 15.34 -0.52 29.79
C ALA A 99 13.91 -0.30 29.28
N MET A 100 13.31 0.87 29.55
CA MET A 100 11.98 1.21 29.05
C MET A 100 11.95 1.28 27.52
N ARG A 101 12.97 1.87 26.89
CA ARG A 101 13.05 1.90 25.41
C ARG A 101 13.15 0.50 24.81
N GLY A 102 13.99 -0.36 25.37
CA GLY A 102 14.10 -1.75 24.90
C GLY A 102 12.79 -2.52 25.08
N LEU A 103 12.13 -2.38 26.24
CA LEU A 103 10.83 -3.03 26.48
C LEU A 103 9.75 -2.55 25.49
N VAL A 104 9.67 -1.24 25.24
CA VAL A 104 8.74 -0.67 24.25
C VAL A 104 9.09 -1.15 22.85
N GLY A 105 10.36 -1.14 22.47
CA GLY A 105 10.82 -1.64 21.15
C GLY A 105 10.44 -3.10 20.93
N VAL A 106 10.71 -3.97 21.91
CA VAL A 106 10.38 -5.41 21.81
C VAL A 106 8.87 -5.64 21.74
N THR A 107 8.09 -4.96 22.59
CA THR A 107 6.62 -5.13 22.63
C THR A 107 5.98 -4.60 21.35
N VAL A 108 6.32 -3.39 20.91
CA VAL A 108 5.78 -2.80 19.67
C VAL A 108 6.27 -3.58 18.45
N GLY A 109 7.54 -3.99 18.40
CA GLY A 109 8.06 -4.85 17.34
C GLY A 109 7.30 -6.18 17.24
N GLY A 110 7.01 -6.81 18.38
CA GLY A 110 6.18 -8.02 18.45
C GLY A 110 4.75 -7.81 17.96
N ILE A 111 4.11 -6.70 18.34
CA ILE A 111 2.78 -6.31 17.85
C ILE A 111 2.82 -6.14 16.33
N CYS A 112 3.78 -5.38 15.79
CA CYS A 112 3.91 -5.16 14.35
C CYS A 112 4.09 -6.47 13.57
N LEU A 113 4.92 -7.41 14.06
CA LEU A 113 5.04 -8.74 13.44
C LEU A 113 3.71 -9.49 13.41
N GLN A 114 2.99 -9.50 14.54
CA GLN A 114 1.73 -10.23 14.63
C GLN A 114 0.67 -9.64 13.71
N TYR A 115 0.51 -8.32 13.70
CA TYR A 115 -0.41 -7.63 12.80
C TYR A 115 -0.05 -7.86 11.33
N GLY A 116 1.24 -7.73 10.97
CA GLY A 116 1.71 -8.00 9.61
C GLY A 116 1.36 -9.42 9.15
N ARG A 117 1.55 -10.44 10.02
CA ARG A 117 1.18 -11.83 9.71
C ARG A 117 -0.32 -12.04 9.58
N VAL A 118 -1.12 -11.47 10.47
CA VAL A 118 -2.59 -11.60 10.44
C VAL A 118 -3.13 -10.95 9.17
N ILE A 119 -2.74 -9.71 8.88
CA ILE A 119 -3.18 -8.97 7.70
C ILE A 119 -2.75 -9.71 6.42
N MET A 120 -1.51 -10.22 6.36
CA MET A 120 -1.05 -10.99 5.19
C MET A 120 -1.95 -12.20 4.93
N ARG A 121 -2.32 -12.96 5.97
CA ARG A 121 -3.23 -14.10 5.82
C ARG A 121 -4.61 -13.68 5.36
N THR A 122 -5.14 -12.59 5.92
CA THR A 122 -6.45 -12.06 5.51
C THR A 122 -6.44 -11.63 4.05
N ILE A 123 -5.41 -10.89 3.61
CA ILE A 123 -5.27 -10.45 2.22
C ILE A 123 -5.17 -11.67 1.30
N LEU A 124 -4.31 -12.65 1.60
CA LEU A 124 -4.14 -13.83 0.74
C LEU A 124 -5.42 -14.69 0.65
N ASN A 125 -6.18 -14.79 1.74
CA ASN A 125 -7.47 -15.48 1.74
C ASN A 125 -8.47 -14.75 0.84
N ASN A 126 -8.62 -13.43 1.03
CA ASN A 126 -9.58 -12.63 0.25
C ASN A 126 -9.14 -12.46 -1.21
N ALA A 127 -7.85 -12.38 -1.49
CA ALA A 127 -7.31 -12.17 -2.83
C ALA A 127 -7.46 -13.40 -3.74
N SER A 128 -7.84 -14.55 -3.17
CA SER A 128 -8.24 -15.74 -3.92
C SER A 128 -9.69 -15.67 -4.44
N GLU A 129 -10.51 -14.80 -3.87
CA GLU A 129 -11.88 -14.57 -4.34
C GLU A 129 -11.84 -13.71 -5.61
N VAL A 130 -12.22 -14.29 -6.74
CA VAL A 130 -12.29 -13.59 -8.02
C VAL A 130 -13.64 -12.87 -8.09
N PRO A 131 -13.67 -11.51 -8.21
CA PRO A 131 -14.92 -10.81 -8.41
C PRO A 131 -15.47 -11.08 -9.81
N LEU A 132 -16.81 -11.00 -9.95
CA LEU A 132 -17.54 -11.25 -11.20
C LEU A 132 -17.03 -10.39 -12.39
N GLU A 133 -16.45 -9.22 -12.12
CA GLU A 133 -15.90 -8.31 -13.14
C GLU A 133 -14.61 -8.85 -13.80
N TYR A 134 -13.91 -9.77 -13.13
CA TYR A 134 -12.66 -10.39 -13.61
C TYR A 134 -12.84 -11.88 -13.94
N GLU A 135 -14.07 -12.38 -13.83
CA GLU A 135 -14.46 -13.76 -14.13
C GLU A 135 -15.01 -13.84 -15.56
N VAL A 136 -14.42 -14.72 -16.37
CA VAL A 136 -14.90 -15.01 -17.72
C VAL A 136 -15.47 -16.42 -17.72
N ILE A 137 -16.71 -16.56 -18.22
CA ILE A 137 -17.38 -17.86 -18.33
C ILE A 137 -16.97 -18.49 -19.66
N LEU A 138 -16.21 -19.59 -19.59
CA LEU A 138 -15.87 -20.43 -20.73
C LEU A 138 -16.67 -21.74 -20.71
N ASP A 139 -16.71 -22.42 -21.86
CA ASP A 139 -17.30 -23.77 -21.99
C ASP A 139 -16.60 -24.79 -21.06
N SER A 140 -15.34 -24.55 -20.69
CA SER A 140 -14.56 -25.35 -19.74
C SER A 140 -14.78 -24.99 -18.26
N GLY A 141 -15.64 -24.00 -17.96
CA GLY A 141 -15.90 -23.49 -16.62
C GLY A 141 -15.52 -22.01 -16.43
N ARG A 142 -15.52 -21.56 -15.18
CA ARG A 142 -15.19 -20.19 -14.78
C ARG A 142 -13.67 -20.01 -14.73
N ALA A 143 -13.13 -19.02 -15.44
CA ALA A 143 -11.70 -18.73 -15.47
C ALA A 143 -11.42 -17.24 -15.27
N HIS A 144 -10.24 -16.92 -14.76
CA HIS A 144 -9.83 -15.53 -14.60
C HIS A 144 -9.53 -14.86 -15.95
N ILE A 145 -9.78 -13.57 -16.08
CA ILE A 145 -9.57 -12.79 -17.32
C ILE A 145 -8.14 -12.91 -17.88
N CYS A 146 -7.13 -13.15 -17.03
CA CYS A 146 -5.74 -13.33 -17.45
C CYS A 146 -5.43 -14.72 -18.02
N GLU A 147 -6.25 -15.72 -17.74
CA GLU A 147 -6.10 -17.11 -18.20
C GLU A 147 -7.01 -17.41 -19.41
N ALA A 148 -8.01 -16.56 -19.67
CA ALA A 148 -8.93 -16.73 -20.78
C ALA A 148 -8.22 -16.63 -22.15
N PRO A 149 -8.52 -17.54 -23.11
CA PRO A 149 -7.97 -17.52 -24.46
C PRO A 149 -8.42 -16.28 -25.25
N ALA A 150 -7.64 -15.88 -26.24
CA ALA A 150 -7.86 -14.67 -27.04
C ALA A 150 -9.24 -14.60 -27.74
N SER A 151 -9.90 -15.75 -27.90
CA SER A 151 -11.24 -15.87 -28.50
C SER A 151 -12.39 -15.42 -27.58
N ALA A 152 -12.14 -15.23 -26.29
CA ALA A 152 -13.15 -14.79 -25.31
C ALA A 152 -13.29 -13.26 -25.21
N PHE A 153 -12.39 -12.49 -25.82
CA PHE A 153 -12.40 -11.03 -25.76
C PHE A 153 -13.15 -10.44 -26.97
N SER A 154 -14.22 -9.70 -26.71
CA SER A 154 -14.96 -8.92 -27.72
C SER A 154 -14.58 -7.44 -27.65
N ALA A 155 -15.15 -6.61 -28.53
CA ALA A 155 -14.82 -5.18 -28.65
C ALA A 155 -14.98 -4.35 -27.35
N GLU A 156 -15.64 -4.89 -26.33
CA GLU A 156 -15.94 -4.21 -25.06
C GLU A 156 -15.12 -4.76 -23.87
N LEU A 157 -14.46 -5.92 -24.01
CA LEU A 157 -13.68 -6.56 -22.93
C LEU A 157 -12.21 -6.67 -23.34
N THR A 158 -11.42 -5.66 -23.02
CA THR A 158 -9.98 -5.62 -23.30
C THR A 158 -9.19 -6.26 -22.15
N ARG A 159 -8.23 -7.13 -22.48
CA ARG A 159 -7.32 -7.72 -21.50
C ARG A 159 -6.37 -6.63 -20.96
N PRO A 160 -6.31 -6.40 -19.63
CA PRO A 160 -5.34 -5.48 -19.06
C PRO A 160 -3.96 -6.15 -18.99
N ASP A 161 -3.16 -6.01 -20.05
CA ASP A 161 -1.87 -6.72 -20.20
C ASP A 161 -0.87 -6.44 -19.06
N ILE A 162 -0.80 -5.19 -18.59
CA ILE A 162 0.09 -4.80 -17.49
C ILE A 162 -0.29 -5.56 -16.21
N PHE A 163 -1.59 -5.59 -15.88
CA PHE A 163 -2.07 -6.28 -14.68
C PHE A 163 -1.80 -7.79 -14.75
N CYS A 164 -2.06 -8.42 -15.90
CA CYS A 164 -1.83 -9.85 -16.07
C CYS A 164 -0.33 -10.22 -15.99
N SER A 165 0.56 -9.34 -16.45
CA SER A 165 2.01 -9.55 -16.28
C SER A 165 2.44 -9.49 -14.81
N VAL A 166 1.94 -8.51 -14.06
CA VAL A 166 2.25 -8.34 -12.63
C VAL A 166 1.67 -9.49 -11.80
N ARG A 167 0.45 -9.94 -12.12
CA ARG A 167 -0.17 -11.12 -11.51
C ARG A 167 0.69 -12.35 -11.71
N GLY A 168 1.19 -12.61 -12.92
CA GLY A 168 2.04 -13.77 -13.19
C GLY A 168 3.33 -13.77 -12.35
N VAL A 169 3.92 -12.60 -12.11
CA VAL A 169 5.08 -12.46 -11.20
C VAL A 169 4.69 -12.74 -9.75
N LEU A 170 3.57 -12.19 -9.28
CA LEU A 170 3.09 -12.40 -7.90
C LEU A 170 2.69 -13.87 -7.64
N GLU A 171 2.08 -14.52 -8.63
CA GLU A 171 1.72 -15.92 -8.57
C GLU A 171 2.96 -16.82 -8.49
N SER A 172 4.03 -16.48 -9.21
CA SER A 172 5.33 -17.18 -9.08
C SER A 172 5.93 -17.06 -7.67
N MET A 173 5.57 -16.03 -6.92
CA MET A 173 5.95 -15.82 -5.52
C MET A 173 4.93 -16.42 -4.53
N ASN A 174 3.99 -17.24 -5.00
CA ASN A 174 2.94 -17.88 -4.22
C ASN A 174 1.99 -16.87 -3.52
N VAL A 175 1.75 -15.72 -4.17
CA VAL A 175 0.83 -14.66 -3.74
C VAL A 175 -0.31 -14.58 -4.78
N PRO A 176 -1.42 -15.32 -4.60
CA PRO A 176 -2.54 -15.27 -5.52
C PRO A 176 -3.27 -13.94 -5.38
N VAL A 177 -3.32 -13.16 -6.46
CA VAL A 177 -4.00 -11.87 -6.48
C VAL A 177 -5.01 -11.82 -7.63
N ALA A 178 -6.28 -11.73 -7.28
CA ALA A 178 -7.38 -11.60 -8.24
C ALA A 178 -7.50 -10.20 -8.84
N THR A 179 -7.24 -9.14 -8.06
CA THR A 179 -7.50 -7.76 -8.51
C THR A 179 -6.31 -6.82 -8.29
N PRO A 180 -6.17 -5.75 -9.09
CA PRO A 180 -5.09 -4.77 -8.89
C PRO A 180 -5.17 -4.05 -7.54
N GLU A 181 -6.37 -3.89 -6.98
CA GLU A 181 -6.57 -3.28 -5.67
C GLU A 181 -5.99 -4.14 -4.55
N ALA A 182 -6.20 -5.46 -4.62
CA ALA A 182 -5.63 -6.41 -3.67
C ALA A 182 -4.09 -6.42 -3.77
N ALA A 183 -3.53 -6.24 -4.97
CA ALA A 183 -2.08 -6.09 -5.16
C ALA A 183 -1.54 -4.85 -4.41
N LEU A 184 -2.25 -3.72 -4.47
CA LEU A 184 -1.85 -2.47 -3.82
C LEU A 184 -1.94 -2.53 -2.30
N GLU A 185 -2.76 -3.42 -1.73
CA GLU A 185 -2.89 -3.60 -0.28
C GLU A 185 -1.72 -4.38 0.35
N LEU A 186 -0.92 -5.10 -0.45
CA LEU A 186 0.27 -5.81 0.03
C LEU A 186 1.33 -4.88 0.65
N ILE A 187 1.24 -3.56 0.44
CA ILE A 187 2.09 -2.62 1.16
C ILE A 187 1.89 -2.69 2.68
N VAL A 188 0.67 -2.96 3.14
CA VAL A 188 0.33 -2.93 4.57
C VAL A 188 1.12 -3.98 5.37
N PRO A 189 1.02 -5.28 5.04
CA PRO A 189 1.77 -6.30 5.78
C PRO A 189 3.28 -6.14 5.61
N THR A 190 3.75 -5.68 4.44
CA THR A 190 5.19 -5.49 4.19
C THR A 190 5.76 -4.36 5.05
N MET A 191 5.07 -3.22 5.17
CA MET A 191 5.50 -2.11 6.03
C MET A 191 5.47 -2.46 7.51
N PHE A 192 4.47 -3.21 7.99
CA PHE A 192 4.47 -3.71 9.37
C PHE A 192 5.68 -4.61 9.66
N MET A 193 6.07 -5.47 8.73
CA MET A 193 7.26 -6.31 8.87
C MET A 193 8.55 -5.47 8.88
N LEU A 194 8.65 -4.45 8.03
CA LEU A 194 9.80 -3.53 8.01
C LEU A 194 9.91 -2.73 9.33
N MET A 195 8.79 -2.19 9.83
CA MET A 195 8.75 -1.47 11.10
C MET A 195 9.14 -2.36 12.27
N ALA A 196 8.67 -3.62 12.29
CA ALA A 196 9.05 -4.57 13.32
C ALA A 196 10.57 -4.80 13.35
N ILE A 197 11.20 -4.99 12.18
CA ILE A 197 12.65 -5.13 12.07
C ILE A 197 13.36 -3.89 12.62
N ARG A 198 12.89 -2.68 12.28
CA ARG A 198 13.46 -1.42 12.80
C ARG A 198 13.38 -1.35 14.33
N PHE A 199 12.26 -1.74 14.92
CA PHE A 199 12.10 -1.77 16.38
C PHE A 199 13.03 -2.77 17.07
N PHE A 200 13.24 -3.96 16.50
CA PHE A 200 14.17 -4.94 17.07
C PHE A 200 15.65 -4.55 16.91
N ILE A 201 16.00 -3.77 15.89
CA ILE A 201 17.38 -3.31 15.67
C ILE A 201 17.72 -2.09 16.54
N LYS A 202 16.75 -1.22 16.83
CA LYS A 202 16.97 0.02 17.59
C LYS A 202 16.63 -0.08 19.09
N GLY A 203 15.75 -1.01 19.51
CA GLY A 203 15.35 -1.23 20.90
C GLY A 203 16.43 -1.94 21.72
#